data_AF-A0A357D4U2-F1
#
_entry.id   AF-A0A357D4U2-F1
#
_cell.length_a   1.000
_cell.length_b   1.000
_cell.length_c   1.000
_cell.angle_alpha   90.00
_cell.angle_beta   90.00
_cell.angle_gamma   90.00
#
_symmetry.space_group_name_H-M   'P 1'
#
loop_
_entity.id
_entity.type
_entity.pdbx_description
1 polymer ?
#
loop_
_entity_poly.entity_id
_entity_poly.type
_entity_poly.pdbx_seq_one_letter_code
_entity_poly.pdbx_strand_id
1 'polypeptide(L)' 'PYLGICLGLQCAIIDFARHVCGMTDANSSEFQRDTKHPVIDLLPDQKDIEKLGGAMR' A
#
# COMPACT_ATOMS: atom_id res chain seq x y z
N PRO A 1 12.99 -18.92 -1.25
CA PRO A 1 12.68 -17.93 -2.32
C PRO A 1 11.17 -17.65 -2.40
N TYR A 2 10.80 -16.36 -2.44
CA TYR A 2 9.41 -15.89 -2.48
C TYR A 2 9.22 -15.00 -3.72
N LEU A 3 8.12 -15.20 -4.45
CA LEU A 3 7.71 -14.34 -5.57
C LEU A 3 6.30 -13.81 -5.30
N GLY A 4 6.23 -12.56 -4.81
CA GLY A 4 4.98 -11.85 -4.63
C GLY A 4 4.61 -11.07 -5.89
N ILE A 5 3.38 -11.24 -6.39
CA ILE A 5 2.86 -10.51 -7.55
C ILE A 5 1.58 -9.78 -7.14
N CYS A 6 1.39 -8.55 -7.63
CA CYS A 6 0.25 -7.70 -7.28
C CYS A 6 0.17 -7.54 -5.75
N LEU A 7 -0.93 -7.97 -5.12
CA LEU A 7 -1.10 -7.94 -3.67
C LEU A 7 0.01 -8.70 -2.90
N GLY A 8 0.58 -9.75 -3.50
CA GLY A 8 1.70 -10.49 -2.87
C GLY A 8 2.93 -9.62 -2.65
N LEU A 9 3.25 -8.73 -3.60
CA LEU A 9 4.33 -7.76 -3.44
C LEU A 9 3.97 -6.75 -2.35
N GLN A 10 2.72 -6.31 -2.31
CA GLN A 10 2.25 -5.34 -1.32
C GLN A 10 2.38 -5.89 0.11
N CYS A 11 1.94 -7.14 0.33
CA CYS A 11 2.06 -7.82 1.63
C CYS A 11 3.54 -7.99 2.04
N ALA A 12 4.43 -8.31 1.11
CA ALA A 12 5.85 -8.46 1.40
C ALA A 12 6.50 -7.14 1.84
N ILE A 13 6.14 -6.02 1.22
CA ILE A 13 6.62 -4.69 1.62
C ILE A 13 6.11 -4.31 3.01
N ILE A 14 4.82 -4.54 3.28
CA ILE A 14 4.20 -4.28 4.59
C ILE A 14 4.90 -5.11 5.68
N ASP A 15 5.14 -6.40 5.41
CA ASP A 15 5.79 -7.30 6.36
C ASP A 15 7.23 -6.87 6.67
N PHE A 16 7.99 -6.50 5.64
CA PHE A 16 9.34 -5.98 5.80
C PHE A 16 9.36 -4.67 6.59
N ALA A 17 8.45 -3.74 6.28
CA ALA A 17 8.36 -2.47 7.00
C ALA A 17 8.05 -2.66 8.50
N ARG A 18 7.14 -3.59 8.82
CA ARG A 18 6.77 -3.90 10.21
C ARG A 18 7.90 -4.55 10.99
N HIS A 19 8.55 -5.57 10.42
CA HIS A 19 9.50 -6.40 11.14
C HIS A 19 10.95 -5.93 11.05
N VAL A 20 11.36 -5.35 9.92
CA VAL A 20 12.76 -4.94 9.68
C VAL A 20 12.94 -3.45 9.90
N CYS A 21 12.02 -2.62 9.42
CA CYS A 21 12.09 -1.16 9.60
C CYS A 21 11.48 -0.68 10.93
N GLY A 22 10.84 -1.56 11.71
CA GLY A 22 10.21 -1.23 12.99
C GLY A 22 8.93 -0.39 12.87
N MET A 23 8.38 -0.25 11.67
CA MET A 23 7.15 0.51 11.41
C MET A 23 5.93 -0.36 11.71
N THR A 24 5.65 -0.57 12.99
CA THR A 24 4.64 -1.55 13.46
C THR A 24 3.23 -1.34 12.89
N ASP A 25 2.86 -0.11 12.57
CA ASP A 25 1.55 0.21 11.97
C ASP A 25 1.59 0.33 10.44
N ALA A 26 2.72 0.04 9.78
CA ALA A 26 2.87 0.18 8.34
C ALA A 26 1.79 -0.60 7.60
N ASN A 27 1.13 0.05 6.65
CA ASN A 27 0.06 -0.56 5.87
C ASN A 27 -0.13 0.12 4.51
N SER A 28 -1.00 -0.44 3.68
CA SER A 28 -1.54 0.25 2.51
C SER A 28 -2.62 1.23 2.94
N SER A 29 -2.64 2.43 2.36
CA SER A 29 -3.74 3.38 2.55
C SER A 29 -5.09 2.85 2.04
N GLU A 30 -5.07 1.86 1.15
CA GLU A 30 -6.26 1.15 0.69
C GLU A 30 -6.90 0.31 1.81
N PHE A 31 -6.09 -0.35 2.64
CA PHE A 31 -6.57 -1.19 3.74
C PHE A 31 -6.75 -0.41 5.04
N GLN A 32 -5.89 0.56 5.29
CA GLN A 32 -5.83 1.29 6.53
C GLN A 32 -5.42 2.75 6.29
N ARG A 33 -6.41 3.64 6.18
CA ARG A 33 -6.22 5.06 5.88
C ARG A 33 -5.60 5.86 7.04
N ASP A 34 -5.67 5.35 8.25
CA ASP A 34 -5.18 5.99 9.49
C ASP A 34 -3.78 5.51 9.91
N THR A 35 -3.11 4.69 9.10
CA THR A 35 -1.72 4.30 9.35
C THR A 35 -0.81 5.54 9.36
N LYS A 36 0.12 5.62 10.31
CA LYS A 36 1.16 6.66 10.32
C LYS A 36 2.26 6.37 9.31
N HIS A 37 2.29 5.15 8.77
CA HIS A 37 3.31 4.67 7.85
C HIS A 37 2.65 4.05 6.59
N PRO A 38 2.08 4.87 5.68
CA PRO A 38 1.47 4.39 4.44
C PRO A 38 2.56 4.00 3.43
N VAL A 39 3.08 2.77 3.58
CA VAL A 39 4.16 2.24 2.71
C VAL A 39 3.66 1.90 1.31
N ILE A 40 2.35 1.81 1.13
CA ILE A 40 1.67 1.66 -0.14
C ILE A 40 0.52 2.67 -0.17
N ASP A 41 0.49 3.52 -1.19
CA ASP A 41 -0.51 4.58 -1.30
C ASP A 41 -0.91 4.79 -2.77
N LEU A 42 -2.06 5.41 -2.97
CA LEU A 42 -2.51 5.89 -4.28
C LEU A 42 -1.59 7.01 -4.74
N LEU A 43 -1.35 7.07 -6.05
CA LEU A 43 -0.61 8.17 -6.64
C LEU A 43 -1.36 9.49 -6.36
N PRO A 44 -0.66 10.60 -6.05
CA PRO A 44 -1.30 11.88 -5.72
C PRO A 44 -2.34 12.31 -6.76
N ASP A 45 -2.02 12.15 -8.05
CA ASP A 45 -2.89 12.49 -9.17
C ASP A 45 -4.19 11.65 -9.22
N GLN A 46 -4.24 10.50 -8.53
CA GLN A 46 -5.42 9.65 -8.45
C GLN A 46 -6.31 9.99 -7.24
N LYS A 47 -5.84 10.81 -6.29
CA LYS A 47 -6.60 11.14 -5.07
C LYS A 47 -7.79 12.07 -5.35
N ASP A 48 -7.67 12.93 -6.35
CA ASP A 48 -8.70 13.93 -6.71
C ASP A 48 -9.64 13.44 -7.84
N ILE A 49 -9.41 12.25 -8.40
CA ILE A 49 -10.24 11.69 -9.49
C ILE A 49 -11.35 10.84 -8.87
N GLU A 50 -12.47 11.47 -8.52
CA GLU A 50 -13.59 10.76 -7.87
C GLU A 50 -14.46 9.93 -8.82
N LYS A 51 -14.50 10.20 -10.13
CA LYS A 51 -15.46 9.55 -11.05
C LYS A 51 -15.00 9.48 -12.51
N LEU A 52 -14.30 8.41 -12.85
CA LEU A 52 -14.36 7.77 -14.17
C LEU A 52 -14.23 6.27 -13.88
N GLY A 53 -15.34 5.52 -13.92
CA GLY A 53 -15.34 4.10 -13.58
C GLY A 53 -14.39 3.32 -14.48
N GLY A 54 -13.51 2.53 -13.87
CA GLY A 54 -12.64 1.57 -14.56
C GLY A 54 -11.39 2.16 -15.21
N ALA A 55 -10.60 2.96 -14.47
CA ALA A 55 -9.18 3.06 -14.74
C ALA A 55 -8.42 2.88 -13.42
N MET A 56 -8.04 1.62 -13.14
CA MET A 56 -6.92 1.31 -12.25
C MET A 56 -5.67 2.02 -12.81
N ARG A 57 -4.56 2.00 -12.08
CA ARG A 57 -3.32 2.21 -12.83
C ARG A 57 -3.19 1.16 -13.95
#